data_AF-A0A924YGN8-F1
#
_entry.id   AF-A0A924YGN8-F1
#
_cell.length_a   1.000
_cell.length_b   1.000
_cell.length_c   1.000
_cell.angle_alpha   90.00
_cell.angle_beta   90.00
_cell.angle_gamma   90.00
#
_symmetry.space_group_name_H-M   'P 1'
#
loop_
_entity.id
_entity.type
_entity.pdbx_description
1 polymer ?
#
loop_
_entity_poly.entity_id
_entity_poly.type
_entity_poly.pdbx_seq_one_letter_code
_entity_poly.pdbx_strand_id
1 'polypeptide(L)'
;MFVAAVGLGELLLHSALKAIIARERPPIEGRVVFAHGFSFPSGHTAAATAGALAIALVFGRDKSRRTQALLAGGAALVAISVATSRALLGVHWLSDVIAGLAVGWGWFMIVAIIFGGRRQRLGDPVAVIAAPPAART
;
A
#
# COMPACT_ATOMS: atom_id res chain seq x y z
N MET A 1 3.89 13.99 -7.78
CA MET A 1 3.45 12.99 -8.77
C MET A 1 3.28 11.59 -8.16
N PHE A 2 4.29 11.01 -7.49
CA PHE A 2 4.17 9.66 -6.89
C PHE A 2 2.96 9.48 -5.95
N VAL A 3 2.84 10.29 -4.90
CA VAL A 3 1.73 10.18 -3.92
C VAL A 3 0.36 10.36 -4.58
N ALA A 4 0.27 11.28 -5.55
CA ALA A 4 -0.95 11.49 -6.32
C ALA A 4 -1.31 10.26 -7.18
N ALA A 5 -0.32 9.61 -7.81
CA ALA A 5 -0.53 8.37 -8.57
C ALA A 5 -0.97 7.20 -7.68
N VAL A 6 -0.41 7.10 -6.46
CA VAL A 6 -0.88 6.12 -5.47
C VAL A 6 -2.33 6.40 -5.09
N GLY A 7 -2.64 7.63 -4.64
CA GLY A 7 -3.97 7.98 -4.13
C GLY A 7 -5.07 7.94 -5.19
N LEU A 8 -4.85 8.59 -6.34
CA LEU A 8 -5.85 8.60 -7.42
C LEU A 8 -6.03 7.23 -8.04
N GLY A 9 -4.93 6.49 -8.23
CA GLY A 9 -4.99 5.14 -8.76
C GLY A 9 -5.72 4.17 -7.84
N GLU A 10 -5.50 4.28 -6.52
CA GLU A 10 -6.21 3.46 -5.54
C GLU A 10 -7.71 3.76 -5.54
N LEU A 11 -8.09 5.03 -5.57
CA LEU A 11 -9.50 5.46 -5.65
C LEU A 11 -10.19 4.85 -6.87
N LEU A 12 -9.55 4.91 -8.05
CA LEU A 12 -10.09 4.37 -9.29
C LEU A 12 -10.15 2.85 -9.25
N LEU A 13 -9.08 2.19 -8.81
CA LEU A 13 -9.00 0.74 -8.72
C LEU A 13 -10.06 0.18 -7.77
N HIS A 14 -10.21 0.74 -6.57
CA HIS A 14 -11.21 0.26 -5.62
C HIS A 14 -12.62 0.49 -6.18
N SER A 15 -12.86 1.61 -6.87
CA SER A 15 -14.19 1.96 -7.38
C SER A 15 -14.60 1.02 -8.50
N ALA A 16 -13.67 0.70 -9.40
CA ALA A 16 -13.87 -0.30 -10.45
C ALA A 16 -14.15 -1.68 -9.85
N LEU A 17 -13.35 -2.14 -8.88
CA LEU A 17 -13.56 -3.43 -8.22
C LEU A 17 -14.91 -3.52 -7.51
N LYS A 18 -15.36 -2.44 -6.85
CA LYS A 18 -16.69 -2.36 -6.23
C LYS A 18 -17.81 -2.53 -7.26
N ALA A 19 -17.71 -1.87 -8.40
CA ALA A 19 -18.72 -1.94 -9.46
C ALA A 19 -18.78 -3.33 -10.11
N ILE A 20 -17.62 -3.97 -10.31
CA ILE A 20 -17.53 -5.29 -10.94
C ILE A 20 -18.03 -6.40 -10.01
N ILE A 21 -17.63 -6.37 -8.74
CA ILE A 21 -17.89 -7.47 -7.81
C ILE A 21 -19.26 -7.31 -7.13
N ALA A 22 -19.73 -6.08 -6.95
CA ALA A 22 -21.07 -5.75 -6.48
C ALA A 22 -21.50 -6.49 -5.20
N ARG A 23 -20.55 -6.80 -4.30
CA ARG A 23 -20.83 -7.60 -3.10
C ARG A 23 -21.66 -6.82 -2.10
N GLU A 24 -22.68 -7.46 -1.55
CA GLU A 24 -23.49 -6.89 -0.46
C GLU A 24 -22.74 -6.83 0.88
N ARG A 25 -23.13 -5.89 1.74
CA ARG A 25 -22.56 -5.72 3.09
C ARG A 25 -23.11 -6.77 4.07
N PRO A 26 -22.35 -7.13 5.13
CA PRO A 26 -22.83 -8.08 6.13
C PRO A 26 -24.21 -7.71 6.69
N PRO A 27 -25.20 -8.61 6.69
CA PRO A 27 -26.55 -8.32 7.19
C PRO A 27 -26.58 -8.37 8.72
N ILE A 28 -25.76 -7.53 9.36
CA ILE A 28 -25.65 -7.43 10.82
C ILE A 28 -26.63 -6.34 11.27
N GLU A 29 -27.62 -6.73 12.06
CA GLU A 29 -28.49 -5.79 12.77
C GLU A 29 -27.68 -5.01 13.81
N GLY A 30 -27.89 -3.69 13.91
CA GLY A 30 -27.15 -2.85 14.86
C GLY A 30 -25.75 -2.41 14.40
N ARG A 31 -25.52 -2.25 13.08
CA ARG A 31 -24.27 -1.62 12.58
C ARG A 31 -24.03 -0.29 13.31
N VAL A 32 -22.84 -0.14 13.85
CA VAL A 32 -22.45 1.05 14.63
C VAL A 32 -22.43 2.31 13.74
N VAL A 33 -22.18 2.14 12.43
CA VAL A 33 -22.12 3.24 11.46
C VAL A 33 -22.83 2.85 10.16
N PHE A 34 -23.59 3.79 9.58
CA PHE A 34 -24.21 3.62 8.29
C PHE A 34 -23.16 3.66 7.15
N ALA A 35 -23.27 2.76 6.18
CA ALA A 35 -22.35 2.72 5.05
C ALA A 35 -23.10 2.38 3.76
N HIS A 36 -23.01 3.25 2.76
CA HIS A 36 -23.64 3.09 1.45
C HIS A 36 -22.79 2.22 0.51
N GLY A 37 -23.44 1.71 -0.55
CA GLY A 37 -22.80 0.97 -1.64
C GLY A 37 -22.24 -0.41 -1.26
N PHE A 38 -21.57 -1.04 -2.24
CA PHE A 38 -21.04 -2.39 -2.12
C PHE A 38 -19.91 -2.51 -1.08
N SER A 39 -19.76 -3.71 -0.53
CA SER A 39 -18.85 -4.03 0.56
C SER A 39 -17.42 -4.30 0.09
N PHE A 40 -17.25 -4.99 -1.04
CA PHE A 40 -15.95 -5.47 -1.49
C PHE A 40 -15.31 -4.57 -2.57
N PRO A 41 -13.98 -4.33 -2.51
CA PRO A 41 -13.13 -4.45 -1.34
C PRO A 41 -13.39 -3.29 -0.35
N SER A 42 -12.83 -3.38 0.86
CA SER A 42 -12.87 -2.26 1.81
C SER A 42 -12.00 -1.10 1.32
N GLY A 43 -12.63 -0.03 0.82
CA GLY A 43 -11.93 1.16 0.33
C GLY A 43 -11.16 1.90 1.43
N HIS A 44 -11.69 1.99 2.65
CA HIS A 44 -10.94 2.58 3.78
C HIS A 44 -9.66 1.79 4.06
N THR A 45 -9.74 0.46 4.01
CA THR A 45 -8.58 -0.40 4.26
C THR A 45 -7.55 -0.28 3.13
N ALA A 46 -8.00 -0.28 1.87
CA ALA A 46 -7.12 -0.12 0.71
C ALA A 46 -6.42 1.25 0.69
N ALA A 47 -7.19 2.34 0.87
CA ALA A 47 -6.66 3.70 0.93
C ALA A 47 -5.68 3.89 2.10
N ALA A 48 -6.02 3.40 3.30
CA ALA A 48 -5.12 3.47 4.46
C ALA A 48 -3.82 2.71 4.21
N THR A 49 -3.89 1.52 3.61
CA THR A 49 -2.71 0.71 3.29
C THR A 49 -1.81 1.41 2.27
N ALA A 50 -2.36 1.79 1.12
CA ALA A 50 -1.61 2.42 0.05
C ALA A 50 -1.02 3.77 0.47
N GLY A 51 -1.84 4.60 1.14
CA GLY A 51 -1.44 5.92 1.63
C GLY A 51 -0.35 5.86 2.69
N ALA A 52 -0.51 5.01 3.71
CA ALA A 52 0.48 4.89 4.78
C ALA A 52 1.83 4.36 4.26
N LEU A 53 1.82 3.39 3.33
CA LEU A 53 3.04 2.90 2.69
C LEU A 53 3.70 3.95 1.80
N ALA A 54 2.93 4.75 1.05
CA ALA A 54 3.45 5.86 0.26
C ALA A 54 4.14 6.90 1.14
N ILE A 55 3.52 7.27 2.27
CA ILE A 55 4.10 8.16 3.28
C ILE A 55 5.39 7.56 3.83
N ALA A 56 5.36 6.30 4.28
CA ALA A 56 6.54 5.62 4.82
C ALA A 56 7.70 5.58 3.81
N LEU A 57 7.43 5.33 2.54
CA LEU A 57 8.45 5.33 1.48
C LEU A 57 9.04 6.72 1.25
N VAL A 58 8.20 7.76 1.18
CA VAL A 58 8.64 9.14 0.95
C VAL A 58 9.50 9.64 2.10
N PHE A 59 9.07 9.46 3.35
CA PHE A 59 9.80 9.92 4.53
C PHE A 59 11.00 9.02 4.89
N GLY A 60 10.99 7.75 4.47
CA GLY A 60 12.05 6.79 4.74
C GLY A 60 13.21 6.79 3.74
N ARG A 61 13.04 7.40 2.55
CA ARG A 61 13.94 7.25 1.40
C ARG A 61 15.43 7.49 1.70
N ASP A 62 15.73 8.54 2.46
CA ASP A 62 17.11 8.95 2.77
C ASP A 62 17.46 8.71 4.26
N LYS A 63 16.72 7.80 4.93
CA LYS A 63 16.92 7.46 6.34
C LYS A 63 17.60 6.11 6.51
N SER A 64 18.09 5.85 7.72
CA SER A 64 18.69 4.55 8.07
C SER A 64 17.71 3.38 7.85
N ARG A 65 18.25 2.17 7.63
CA ARG A 65 17.43 0.94 7.52
C ARG A 65 16.52 0.72 8.74
N ARG A 66 17.00 1.07 9.94
CA ARG A 66 16.20 1.01 11.18
C ARG A 66 15.00 1.95 11.11
N THR A 67 15.21 3.18 10.68
CA THR A 67 14.14 4.17 10.52
C THR A 67 13.14 3.74 9.44
N GLN A 68 13.62 3.20 8.31
CA GLN A 68 12.75 2.66 7.26
C GLN A 68 11.88 1.51 7.78
N ALA A 69 12.46 0.59 8.54
CA ALA A 69 11.72 -0.51 9.15
C ALA A 69 10.66 -0.02 10.15
N LEU A 70 10.98 1.00 10.96
CA LEU A 70 10.02 1.61 11.90
C LEU A 70 8.87 2.30 11.16
N LEU A 71 9.15 3.03 10.07
CA LEU A 71 8.12 3.66 9.24
C LEU A 71 7.23 2.63 8.55
N ALA A 72 7.81 1.55 8.01
CA ALA A 72 7.06 0.45 7.41
C ALA A 72 6.19 -0.27 8.45
N GLY A 73 6.73 -0.53 9.65
CA GLY A 73 5.98 -1.09 10.78
C GLY A 73 4.82 -0.19 11.22
N GLY A 74 5.04 1.12 11.28
CA GLY A 74 3.99 2.10 11.57
C GLY A 74 2.90 2.12 10.49
N ALA A 75 3.27 2.04 9.21
CA ALA A 75 2.30 1.94 8.12
C ALA A 75 1.46 0.66 8.20
N ALA A 76 2.10 -0.48 8.50
CA ALA A 76 1.40 -1.75 8.71
C ALA A 76 0.43 -1.66 9.91
N LEU A 77 0.85 -1.05 11.01
CA LEU A 77 -0.02 -0.83 12.17
C LEU A 77 -1.26 -0.02 11.80
N VAL A 78 -1.09 1.10 11.09
CA VAL A 78 -2.22 1.93 10.62
C VAL A 78 -3.17 1.11 9.75
N ALA A 79 -2.63 0.38 8.76
CA ALA A 79 -3.43 -0.44 7.85
C ALA A 79 -4.25 -1.51 8.61
N ILE A 80 -3.62 -2.21 9.55
CA ILE A 80 -4.26 -3.24 10.37
C ILE A 80 -5.30 -2.62 11.31
N SER A 81 -5.00 -1.50 11.97
CA SER A 81 -5.97 -0.81 12.83
C SER A 81 -7.23 -0.39 12.06
N VAL A 82 -7.08 0.12 10.84
CA VAL A 82 -8.21 0.45 9.96
C VAL A 82 -8.95 -0.81 9.51
N ALA A 83 -8.25 -1.87 9.10
CA ALA A 83 -8.87 -3.14 8.72
C ALA A 83 -9.73 -3.72 9.86
N THR A 84 -9.17 -3.80 11.06
CA THR A 84 -9.85 -4.30 12.25
C THR A 84 -11.05 -3.45 12.61
N SER A 85 -10.92 -2.12 12.62
CA SER A 85 -12.05 -1.24 12.93
C SER A 85 -13.19 -1.37 11.90
N ARG A 86 -12.89 -1.57 10.61
CA ARG A 86 -13.94 -1.83 9.61
C ARG A 86 -14.66 -3.16 9.84
N ALA A 87 -13.95 -4.21 10.24
CA ALA A 87 -14.57 -5.49 10.58
C ALA A 87 -15.43 -5.39 11.85
N LEU A 88 -14.90 -4.76 12.91
CA LEU A 88 -15.58 -4.60 14.20
C LEU A 88 -16.84 -3.74 14.12
N LEU A 89 -16.86 -2.71 13.27
CA LEU A 89 -18.05 -1.89 13.04
C LEU A 89 -19.16 -2.63 12.27
N GLY A 90 -18.91 -3.87 11.81
CA GLY A 90 -19.90 -4.70 11.12
C GLY A 90 -20.25 -4.22 9.71
N VAL A 91 -19.44 -3.33 9.14
CA VAL A 91 -19.72 -2.73 7.81
C VAL A 91 -19.07 -3.49 6.64
N HIS A 92 -18.13 -4.40 6.93
CA HIS A 92 -17.36 -5.17 5.97
C HIS A 92 -17.16 -6.61 6.48
N TRP A 93 -17.14 -7.56 5.55
CA TRP A 93 -16.71 -8.93 5.84
C TRP A 93 -15.20 -8.96 6.11
N LEU A 94 -14.73 -9.97 6.85
CA LEU A 94 -13.29 -10.18 7.05
C LEU A 94 -12.54 -10.29 5.71
N SER A 95 -13.14 -10.94 4.71
CA SER A 95 -12.56 -11.03 3.36
C SER A 95 -12.50 -9.69 2.63
N ASP A 96 -13.42 -8.75 2.89
CA ASP A 96 -13.37 -7.41 2.27
C ASP A 96 -12.18 -6.60 2.79
N VAL A 97 -11.87 -6.72 4.07
CA VAL A 97 -10.74 -5.99 4.69
C VAL A 97 -9.41 -6.63 4.31
N ILE A 98 -9.32 -7.97 4.24
CA ILE A 98 -8.14 -8.67 3.73
C ILE A 98 -7.87 -8.29 2.27
N ALA A 99 -8.91 -8.29 1.44
CA ALA A 99 -8.78 -7.85 0.06
C ALA A 99 -8.40 -6.38 -0.04
N GLY A 100 -8.93 -5.51 0.83
CA GLY A 100 -8.51 -4.11 0.93
C GLY A 100 -7.02 -3.97 1.21
N LEU A 101 -6.48 -4.72 2.18
CA LEU A 101 -5.04 -4.75 2.47
C LEU A 101 -4.23 -5.17 1.24
N ALA A 102 -4.63 -6.26 0.58
CA ALA A 102 -3.95 -6.80 -0.59
C ALA A 102 -3.97 -5.83 -1.79
N VAL A 103 -5.13 -5.23 -2.08
CA VAL A 103 -5.29 -4.25 -3.17
C VAL A 103 -4.46 -2.99 -2.89
N GLY A 104 -4.55 -2.45 -1.68
CA GLY A 104 -3.80 -1.24 -1.31
C GLY A 104 -2.28 -1.46 -1.37
N TRP A 105 -1.80 -2.59 -0.83
CA TRP A 105 -0.38 -2.95 -0.90
C TRP A 105 0.08 -3.20 -2.35
N GLY A 106 -0.66 -4.00 -3.11
CA GLY A 106 -0.34 -4.33 -4.49
C GLY A 106 -0.28 -3.09 -5.39
N TRP A 107 -1.26 -2.19 -5.28
CA TRP A 107 -1.26 -0.95 -6.03
C TRP A 107 -0.09 -0.03 -5.66
N PHE A 108 0.17 0.15 -4.36
CA PHE A 108 1.34 0.89 -3.89
C PHE A 108 2.64 0.32 -4.49
N MET A 109 2.81 -1.01 -4.47
CA MET A 109 4.01 -1.67 -5.01
C MET A 109 4.17 -1.42 -6.51
N ILE A 110 3.10 -1.54 -7.30
CA ILE A 110 3.11 -1.24 -8.74
C ILE A 110 3.59 0.19 -8.98
N VAL A 111 2.99 1.18 -8.29
CA VAL A 111 3.35 2.58 -8.47
C VAL A 111 4.78 2.84 -7.97
N ALA A 112 5.21 2.24 -6.86
CA ALA A 112 6.57 2.38 -6.35
C ALA A 112 7.62 1.84 -7.33
N ILE A 113 7.35 0.70 -7.96
CA ILE A 113 8.22 0.12 -9.00
C ILE A 113 8.31 1.05 -10.21
N ILE A 114 7.16 1.54 -10.71
CA ILE A 114 7.10 2.47 -11.85
C ILE A 114 7.89 3.75 -11.58
N PHE A 115 7.70 4.35 -10.41
CA PHE A 115 8.31 5.64 -10.04
C PHE A 115 9.75 5.54 -9.54
N GLY A 116 10.31 4.33 -9.36
CA GLY A 116 11.68 4.25 -8.87
C GLY A 116 12.17 2.92 -8.33
N GLY A 117 11.60 1.77 -8.72
CA GLY A 117 12.19 0.45 -8.47
C GLY A 117 13.69 0.36 -8.88
N ARG A 118 14.13 1.28 -9.74
CA ARG A 118 15.50 1.49 -10.24
C ARG A 118 16.46 2.32 -9.35
N ARG A 119 16.09 2.70 -8.11
CA ARG A 119 17.08 3.23 -7.13
C ARG A 119 17.79 2.15 -6.31
N GLN A 120 17.63 0.88 -6.66
CA GLN A 120 18.64 -0.12 -6.36
C GLN A 120 19.55 -0.26 -7.58
N ARG A 121 20.78 0.26 -7.50
CA ARG A 121 21.84 -0.14 -8.44
C ARG A 121 22.21 -1.60 -8.15
N LEU A 122 21.43 -2.51 -8.70
CA LEU A 122 21.84 -3.89 -8.88
C LEU A 122 22.77 -3.89 -10.10
N GLY A 123 24.08 -3.71 -9.90
CA GLY A 123 25.06 -3.68 -11.01
C GLY A 123 26.36 -2.87 -10.84
N ASP A 124 26.60 -2.16 -9.74
CA ASP A 124 27.93 -1.59 -9.49
C ASP A 124 28.87 -2.71 -8.97
N PRO A 125 29.40 -3.57 -9.86
CA PRO A 125 30.84 -3.56 -10.10
C PRO A 125 31.28 -3.84 -11.55
N VAL A 126 30.50 -3.51 -12.58
CA VAL A 126 31.11 -3.42 -13.94
C VAL A 126 32.13 -2.25 -13.99
N ALA A 127 31.94 -1.22 -13.17
CA ALA A 127 32.92 -0.16 -12.97
C ALA A 127 34.20 -0.61 -12.22
N VAL A 128 34.18 -1.74 -11.50
CA VAL A 128 35.37 -2.29 -10.80
C VAL A 128 36.22 -3.14 -11.74
N ILE A 129 35.63 -3.69 -12.80
CA ILE A 129 36.34 -4.48 -13.83
C ILE A 129 36.91 -3.59 -14.95
N ALA A 130 36.31 -2.41 -15.19
CA ALA A 130 36.76 -1.46 -16.21
C ALA A 130 37.90 -0.51 -15.74
N ALA A 131 38.38 -0.62 -14.50
CA ALA A 131 39.54 0.14 -14.04
C ALA A 131 40.81 -0.38 -14.72
N PRO A 132 41.59 0.46 -15.43
CA PRO A 132 42.84 0.05 -16.04
C PRO A 132 43.81 -0.51 -14.99
N PRO A 133 44.72 -1.46 -15.34
CA PRO A 133 45.59 -2.17 -14.40
C PRO A 133 46.57 -1.31 -13.59
N ALA A 134 46.63 0.01 -13.82
CA ALA A 134 47.67 0.88 -13.29
C ALA A 134 47.46 1.36 -11.84
N ALA A 135 46.35 1.00 -11.17
CA ALA A 135 46.02 1.46 -9.82
C ALA A 135 46.11 0.35 -8.76
N ARG A 136 47.06 -0.58 -8.90
CA ARG A 136 47.37 -1.60 -7.88
C ARG A 136 48.84 -1.53 -7.48
N THR A 137 49.18 -0.53 -6.67
CA THR A 137 50.37 -0.50 -5.80
C THR A 137 50.04 0.32 -4.57
#